data_AF-A0A3N5SJ36-F1
#
_entry.id   AF-A0A3N5SJ36-F1
#
_cell.length_a   1.000
_cell.length_b   1.000
_cell.length_c   1.000
_cell.angle_alpha   90.00
_cell.angle_beta   90.00
_cell.angle_gamma   90.00
#
_symmetry.space_group_name_H-M   'P 1'
#
loop_
_entity.id
_entity.type
_entity.pdbx_description
1 polymer ?
#
loop_
_entity_poly.entity_id
_entity_poly.type
_entity_poly.pdbx_seq_one_letter_code
_entity_poly.pdbx_strand_id
1 'polypeptide(L)'
;MPVILIDDNLSAKSAVAAFRLGAIDYLSQPINYDFLLMRVDWELKFIRTHHAPPPTPAPPRKHYTPQDRERRLNPETRAAALTVNRSQFLH
;
A
#
# COMPACT_ATOMS: atom_id res chain seq x y z
N MET A 1 8.75 12.98 -6.23
CA MET A 1 7.31 13.07 -6.61
C MET A 1 7.25 12.99 -8.13
N PRO A 2 6.26 12.29 -8.71
CA PRO A 2 6.16 12.17 -10.16
C PRO A 2 5.86 13.51 -10.82
N VAL A 3 6.52 13.78 -11.95
CA VAL A 3 6.32 15.00 -12.76
C VAL A 3 6.06 14.59 -14.20
N ILE A 4 4.94 15.05 -14.76
CA ILE A 4 4.63 14.91 -16.19
C ILE A 4 4.79 16.30 -16.81
N LEU A 5 5.61 16.41 -17.86
CA LEU A 5 5.76 17.67 -18.59
C LEU A 5 4.73 17.74 -19.71
N ILE A 6 4.07 18.88 -19.84
CA ILE A 6 3.14 19.17 -20.93
C ILE A 6 3.70 20.35 -21.71
N ASP A 7 3.83 20.20 -23.02
CA ASP A 7 4.36 21.23 -23.91
C ASP A 7 3.44 21.39 -25.15
N ASP A 8 3.47 22.54 -25.80
CA ASP A 8 2.71 22.79 -27.04
C ASP A 8 3.45 22.26 -28.28
N ASN A 9 4.77 22.12 -28.19
CA ASN A 9 5.62 21.67 -29.28
C ASN A 9 6.18 20.27 -28.99
N LEU A 10 5.72 19.28 -29.76
CA LEU A 10 6.25 17.92 -29.67
C LEU A 10 7.67 17.88 -30.23
N SER A 11 8.66 18.17 -29.39
CA SER A 11 10.07 18.13 -29.74
C SER A 11 10.80 17.03 -28.97
N ALA A 12 11.52 16.19 -29.70
CA ALA A 12 12.36 15.16 -29.09
C ALA A 12 13.44 15.77 -28.17
N LYS A 13 13.92 16.99 -28.48
CA LYS A 13 14.96 17.66 -27.71
C LYS A 13 14.45 18.09 -26.34
N SER A 14 13.25 18.68 -26.27
CA SER A 14 12.63 19.08 -25.00
C SER A 14 12.20 17.86 -24.20
N ALA A 15 11.63 16.83 -24.84
CA ALA A 15 11.29 15.57 -24.18
C ALA A 15 12.52 14.92 -23.53
N VAL A 16 13.65 14.82 -24.25
CA VAL A 16 14.90 14.29 -23.69
C VAL A 16 15.41 15.13 -22.53
N ALA A 17 15.33 16.47 -22.62
CA ALA A 17 15.71 17.35 -21.52
C ALA A 17 14.82 17.13 -20.29
N ALA A 18 13.50 17.00 -20.49
CA ALA A 18 12.54 16.73 -19.43
C ALA A 18 12.83 15.40 -18.72
N PHE A 19 13.06 14.33 -19.48
CA PHE A 19 13.42 13.02 -18.91
C PHE A 19 14.74 13.08 -18.13
N ARG A 20 15.74 13.82 -18.61
CA ARG A 20 17.00 14.02 -17.89
C ARG A 20 16.83 14.77 -16.57
N LEU A 21 15.83 15.64 -16.47
CA LEU A 21 15.49 16.37 -15.25
C LEU A 21 14.60 15.53 -14.30
N GLY A 22 14.21 14.31 -14.70
CA GLY A 22 13.42 13.40 -13.87
C GLY A 22 11.91 13.47 -14.12
N ALA A 23 11.47 14.07 -15.23
CA ALA A 23 10.09 13.88 -15.67
C ALA A 23 9.84 12.39 -15.95
N ILE A 24 8.67 11.90 -15.55
CA ILE A 24 8.25 10.52 -15.78
C ILE A 24 7.56 10.38 -17.14
N ASP A 25 7.01 11.45 -17.70
CA ASP A 25 6.34 11.45 -18.99
C ASP A 25 6.36 12.85 -19.63
N TYR A 26 6.13 12.88 -20.93
CA TYR A 26 6.09 14.08 -21.76
C TYR A 26 4.89 14.02 -22.71
N LEU A 27 3.97 14.98 -22.60
CA LEU A 27 2.76 15.04 -23.41
C LEU A 27 2.72 16.34 -24.22
N SER A 28 2.40 16.24 -25.51
CA SER A 28 2.14 17.42 -26.33
C SER A 28 0.66 17.81 -26.30
N GLN A 29 0.37 19.10 -26.34
CA GLN A 29 -0.98 19.58 -26.62
C GLN A 29 -1.34 19.38 -28.11
N PRO A 30 -2.64 19.19 -28.44
CA PRO A 30 -3.78 19.02 -27.54
C PRO A 30 -3.72 17.69 -26.79
N ILE A 31 -4.06 17.72 -25.50
CA ILE A 31 -3.94 16.56 -24.63
C ILE A 31 -5.05 15.55 -24.95
N ASN A 32 -4.66 14.30 -25.19
CA ASN A 32 -5.59 13.19 -25.13
C ASN A 32 -5.79 12.77 -23.66
N TYR A 33 -6.99 13.02 -23.15
CA TYR A 33 -7.33 12.77 -21.74
C TYR A 33 -7.28 11.30 -21.36
N ASP A 34 -7.60 10.38 -22.28
CA ASP A 34 -7.55 8.95 -21.99
C ASP A 34 -6.11 8.50 -21.69
N PHE A 35 -5.14 9.01 -22.46
CA PHE A 35 -3.72 8.75 -22.22
C PHE A 35 -3.22 9.39 -20.92
N LEU A 36 -3.63 10.63 -20.64
CA LEU A 36 -3.26 11.30 -19.38
C LEU A 36 -3.78 10.52 -18.17
N LEU A 37 -5.05 10.11 -18.18
CA LEU A 37 -5.66 9.36 -17.10
C LEU A 37 -4.99 8.00 -16.90
N MET A 38 -4.70 7.29 -17.99
CA MET A 38 -3.95 6.03 -17.93
C MET A 38 -2.58 6.24 -17.26
N ARG A 39 -1.86 7.31 -17.60
CA ARG A 39 -0.53 7.57 -17.02
C ARG A 39 -0.61 7.89 -15.53
N VAL A 40 -1.58 8.71 -15.13
CA VAL A 40 -1.80 9.07 -13.72
C VAL A 40 -2.19 7.84 -12.90
N ASP A 41 -3.09 6.99 -13.41
CA ASP A 41 -3.51 5.76 -12.71
C ASP A 41 -2.33 4.80 -12.53
N TRP A 42 -1.51 4.61 -13.57
CA TRP A 42 -0.31 3.78 -13.48
C TRP A 42 0.66 4.29 -12.41
N GLU A 43 0.92 5.60 -12.38
CA GLU A 43 1.84 6.20 -11.41
C GLU A 43 1.32 6.10 -9.98
N LEU A 44 0.02 6.33 -9.76
CA LEU A 44 -0.59 6.17 -8.43
C LEU A 44 -0.50 4.73 -7.94
N LYS A 45 -0.70 3.75 -8.82
CA LYS A 45 -0.52 2.33 -8.50
C LYS A 45 0.94 2.03 -8.14
N PHE A 46 1.87 2.52 -8.96
CA PHE A 46 3.31 2.35 -8.73
C PHE A 46 3.72 2.89 -7.35
N ILE A 47 3.33 4.13 -7.03
CA ILE A 47 3.61 4.75 -5.73
C ILE A 47 3.04 3.93 -4.58
N ARG A 48 1.78 3.47 -4.69
CA ARG A 48 1.15 2.65 -3.64
C ARG A 48 1.89 1.33 -3.39
N THR A 49 2.37 0.68 -4.45
CA THR A 49 3.10 -0.59 -4.32
C THR A 49 4.50 -0.38 -3.77
N HIS A 50 5.21 0.67 -4.20
CA HIS A 50 6.60 0.92 -3.81
C HIS A 50 6.76 1.67 -2.48
N HIS A 51 5.75 2.42 -2.06
CA HIS A 51 5.70 3.09 -0.75
C HIS A 51 4.80 2.37 0.26
N ALA A 52 4.35 1.15 -0.05
CA ALA A 52 3.68 0.33 0.95
C ALA A 52 4.63 0.15 2.14
N PRO A 53 4.21 0.45 3.39
CA PRO A 53 5.02 0.14 4.56
C PRO A 53 5.36 -1.35 4.55
N PRO A 54 6.57 -1.73 5.01
CA PRO A 54 6.94 -3.14 5.09
C PRO A 54 5.85 -3.91 5.82
N PRO A 55 5.50 -5.13 5.37
CA PRO A 55 4.48 -5.92 6.03
C PRO A 55 4.82 -6.01 7.51
N THR A 56 3.90 -5.56 8.37
CA THR A 56 4.04 -5.67 9.82
C THR A 56 4.42 -7.12 10.13
N PRO A 57 5.52 -7.38 10.85
CA PRO A 57 5.90 -8.75 11.19
C PRO A 57 4.69 -9.41 11.84
N ALA A 58 4.28 -10.56 11.27
CA ALA A 58 3.17 -11.31 11.81
C ALA A 58 3.39 -11.48 13.32
N PRO A 59 2.38 -11.20 14.16
CA PRO A 59 2.53 -11.39 15.59
C PRO A 59 3.02 -12.83 15.82
N PRO A 60 4.00 -13.04 16.72
CA PRO A 60 4.56 -14.36 16.95
C PRO A 60 3.40 -15.32 17.19
N ARG A 61 3.36 -16.41 16.42
CA ARG A 61 2.36 -17.47 16.61
C ARG A 61 2.49 -17.89 18.07
N LYS A 62 1.48 -17.56 18.88
CA LYS A 62 1.46 -17.94 20.30
C LYS A 62 1.55 -19.46 20.34
N HIS A 63 2.69 -19.99 20.77
CA HIS A 63 2.84 -21.41 21.05
C HIS A 63 1.96 -21.70 22.27
N TYR A 64 0.74 -22.17 22.01
CA TYR A 64 -0.17 -22.62 23.06
C TYR A 64 0.45 -23.85 23.72
N THR A 65 0.70 -23.76 25.01
CA THR A 65 1.14 -24.93 25.77
C THR A 65 -0.02 -25.91 25.92
N PRO A 66 0.23 -27.22 26.12
CA PRO A 66 -0.82 -28.20 26.38
C PRO A 66 -1.73 -27.80 27.56
N GLN A 67 -1.14 -27.13 28.57
CA GLN A 67 -1.83 -26.61 29.75
C GLN A 67 -2.85 -25.51 29.42
N ASP A 68 -2.58 -24.66 28.42
CA ASP A 68 -3.52 -23.65 27.93
C ASP A 68 -4.71 -24.28 27.20
N ARG A 69 -4.48 -25.42 26.54
CA ARG A 69 -5.51 -26.19 25.84
C ARG A 69 -6.45 -26.87 26.84
N GLU A 70 -5.89 -27.44 27.90
CA GLU A 70 -6.65 -28.06 29.00
C GLU A 70 -7.53 -27.05 29.73
N ARG A 71 -7.03 -25.85 30.04
CA ARG A 71 -7.84 -24.78 30.66
C ARG A 71 -9.04 -24.32 29.83
N ARG A 72 -8.92 -24.39 28.49
CA ARG A 72 -9.99 -24.02 27.54
C ARG A 72 -10.98 -25.15 27.27
N LEU A 73 -10.55 -26.40 27.41
CA LEU A 73 -11.36 -27.60 27.21
C LEU A 73 -12.11 -28.02 28.48
N ASN A 74 -11.56 -27.74 29.66
CA ASN A 74 -12.19 -28.09 30.93
C ASN A 74 -13.44 -27.21 31.16
N PRO A 75 -14.65 -27.82 31.24
CA PRO A 75 -15.92 -27.08 31.34
C PRO A 75 -16.03 -26.19 32.59
N GLU A 76 -15.32 -26.51 33.68
CA GLU A 76 -15.34 -25.71 34.92
C GLU A 76 -14.48 -24.45 34.84
N THR A 77 -13.37 -24.48 34.08
CA THR A 77 -12.48 -23.31 33.90
C THR A 77 -12.73 -22.56 32.59
N ARG A 78 -13.57 -23.11 31.71
CA ARG A 78 -13.90 -22.55 30.39
C ARG A 78 -14.56 -21.18 30.48
N ALA A 79 -15.42 -20.94 31.47
CA ALA A 79 -16.09 -19.65 31.66
C ALA A 79 -15.11 -18.51 31.97
N ALA A 80 -14.04 -18.80 32.73
CA ALA A 80 -12.96 -17.85 33.03
C ALA A 80 -12.05 -17.57 31.82
N ALA A 81 -11.86 -18.57 30.95
CA ALA A 81 -11.12 -18.40 29.69
C ALA A 81 -11.93 -17.65 28.61
N LEU A 82 -13.26 -17.73 28.67
CA LEU A 82 -14.20 -16.99 27.82
C LEU A 82 -14.55 -15.61 28.35
N THR A 83 -14.06 -15.20 29.53
CA THR A 83 -14.16 -13.81 30.00
C THR A 83 -13.16 -12.95 29.23
N VAL A 84 -13.58 -12.69 28.00
CA VAL A 84 -13.09 -11.72 27.03
C VAL A 84 -12.29 -10.60 27.69
N ASN A 85 -11.03 -10.51 27.26
CA ASN A 85 -10.14 -9.43 27.61
C ASN A 85 -10.70 -8.12 27.01
N ARG A 86 -11.24 -7.24 27.86
CA ARG A 86 -11.86 -5.97 27.47
C ARG A 86 -10.92 -5.05 26.69
N SER A 87 -9.61 -5.32 26.71
CA SER A 87 -8.58 -4.60 25.96
C SER A 87 -8.58 -4.87 24.45
N GLN A 88 -9.43 -5.77 23.94
CA GLN A 88 -9.54 -6.06 22.49
C GLN A 88 -10.65 -5.25 21.78
N PHE A 89 -11.42 -4.43 22.50
CA PHE A 89 -12.51 -3.61 21.94
C PHE A 89 -12.23 -2.10 21.94
N LEU A 90 -11.01 -1.68 22.32
CA LEU A 90 -10.57 -0.31 22.13
C LEU A 90 -9.71 -0.25 20.87
N HIS A 91 -10.38 -0.15 19.73
CA HIS A 91 -9.78 0.33 18.49
C HIS A 91 -10.83 1.02 17.62
#